data_AF-A0A925Q708-F1
#
_entry.id   AF-A0A925Q708-F1
#
_cell.length_a   1.000
_cell.length_b   1.000
_cell.length_c   1.000
_cell.angle_alpha   90.00
_cell.angle_beta   90.00
_cell.angle_gamma   90.00
#
_symmetry.space_group_name_H-M   'P 1'
#
loop_
_entity.id
_entity.type
_entity.pdbx_description
1 polymer ?
#
loop_
_entity_poly.entity_id
_entity_poly.type
_entity_poly.pdbx_seq_one_letter_code
_entity_poly.pdbx_strand_id
1 'polypeptide(L)'
;MALSVAKSMADGLYYVSGLTRQNTPFPIGRHYFRPGNGPLHVGFDDSFADPLVVKAFYDPTGQTLTGAQYVGFMQFMQINFCGTPIPPEVYGGKFADRAPYMCDRTNGFVFVDFMGPKHANLLKPSDDSFEPFYPYNGMLIDGTARSRADLSNHPIPNGSFLTATGNSDTQSLAASLFAEVPVSLVTESDVARFVSNDNLLEALEVTRQQLSEKEPYEIALDYLSREGRMLAGITPAEVSGQVIGDYVLITLPDDEEFTPSLCVTLGTREGKQYVLAYLIDYYDMASMQEDAVLLALKRIYEFLKGEHLNLPDVTDESMEATEDSPPPVEDSQPPVRGSSGLMTPRFILKPDEFHVELKYWTLVVAGMKYLPRSGRTTTRFLCGFTWSALLRYDSDTQSLDLTSIRAPTRVNAFNYEAPLTKYFAALTDPQLGNMTIDMSNFTKAAMRRQNFGADVKPNYVNGQGVVITT
;
A
#
# COMPACT_ATOMS: atom_id res chain seq x y z
N MET A 1 -0.05 29.15 -10.52
CA MET A 1 -0.85 28.65 -11.65
C MET A 1 -1.81 27.66 -11.06
N ALA A 2 -3.12 27.78 -11.33
CA ALA A 2 -4.09 26.81 -10.81
C ALA A 2 -3.85 25.45 -11.45
N LEU A 3 -4.03 24.38 -10.68
CA LEU A 3 -3.99 23.04 -11.23
C LEU A 3 -5.22 22.81 -12.10
N SER A 4 -5.04 22.10 -13.22
CA SER A 4 -6.15 21.71 -14.09
C SER A 4 -6.21 20.20 -14.22
N VAL A 5 -7.44 19.66 -14.24
CA VAL A 5 -7.68 18.21 -14.32
C VAL A 5 -8.50 17.91 -15.57
N ALA A 6 -8.05 16.92 -16.34
CA ALA A 6 -8.74 16.46 -17.54
C ALA A 6 -8.82 14.92 -17.55
N LYS A 7 -9.92 14.37 -18.06
CA LYS A 7 -10.07 12.93 -18.29
C LYS A 7 -9.67 12.61 -19.73
N SER A 8 -8.79 11.64 -19.91
CA SER A 8 -8.45 11.11 -21.21
C SER A 8 -9.54 10.14 -21.67
N MET A 9 -9.94 10.29 -22.93
CA MET A 9 -10.96 9.44 -23.56
C MET A 9 -10.42 8.08 -23.99
N ALA A 10 -9.09 7.93 -24.12
CA ALA A 10 -8.48 6.72 -24.67
C ALA A 10 -8.29 5.61 -23.62
N ASP A 11 -7.93 6.00 -22.39
CA ASP A 11 -7.58 5.12 -21.27
C ASP A 11 -8.47 5.33 -20.03
N GLY A 12 -9.37 6.31 -20.07
CA GLY A 12 -10.25 6.67 -18.95
C GLY A 12 -9.54 7.32 -17.76
N LEU A 13 -8.22 7.57 -17.86
CA LEU A 13 -7.41 8.14 -16.79
C LEU A 13 -7.65 9.64 -16.64
N TYR A 14 -7.67 10.11 -15.40
CA TYR A 14 -7.58 11.52 -15.09
C TYR A 14 -6.11 11.93 -15.06
N TYR A 15 -5.85 13.13 -15.56
CA TYR A 15 -4.54 13.77 -15.58
C TYR A 15 -4.63 15.13 -14.92
N VAL A 16 -3.62 15.50 -14.13
CA VAL A 16 -3.43 16.83 -13.56
C VAL A 16 -2.28 17.54 -14.27
N SER A 17 -2.44 18.82 -14.57
CA SER A 17 -1.38 19.69 -15.10
C SER A 17 -1.23 20.93 -14.23
N GLY A 18 -0.12 21.66 -14.42
CA GLY A 18 0.25 22.82 -13.60
C GLY A 18 1.17 22.47 -12.42
N LEU A 19 1.63 21.23 -12.31
CA LEU A 19 2.55 20.77 -11.27
C LEU A 19 3.97 21.32 -11.42
N THR A 20 4.36 21.66 -12.66
CA THR A 20 5.65 22.25 -13.02
C THR A 20 5.42 23.38 -14.02
N ARG A 21 6.44 24.22 -14.25
CA ARG A 21 6.37 25.31 -15.25
C ARG A 21 6.14 24.81 -16.67
N GLN A 22 6.62 23.61 -16.99
CA GLN A 22 6.44 22.98 -18.30
C GLN A 22 4.99 22.53 -18.54
N ASN A 23 4.16 22.51 -17.49
CA ASN A 23 2.74 22.16 -17.56
C ASN A 23 2.48 20.76 -18.15
N THR A 24 3.44 19.83 -18.01
CA THR A 24 3.27 18.44 -18.43
C THR A 24 2.11 17.80 -17.67
N PRO A 25 1.19 17.08 -18.33
CA PRO A 25 0.12 16.36 -17.65
C PRO A 25 0.68 15.12 -16.94
N PHE A 26 0.23 14.88 -15.71
CA PHE A 26 0.59 13.75 -14.87
C PHE A 26 -0.65 12.92 -14.53
N PRO A 27 -0.62 11.58 -14.66
CA PRO A 27 -1.78 10.75 -14.37
C PRO A 27 -2.07 10.73 -12.87
N ILE A 28 -3.30 11.09 -12.47
CA ILE A 28 -3.76 11.05 -11.07
C ILE A 28 -4.48 9.74 -10.72
N GLY A 29 -5.08 9.06 -11.71
CA GLY A 29 -5.75 7.77 -11.51
C GLY A 29 -7.00 7.63 -12.37
N ARG A 30 -7.64 6.46 -12.33
CA ARG A 30 -8.91 6.19 -13.05
C ARG A 30 -10.12 6.82 -12.38
N HIS A 31 -10.03 7.04 -11.06
CA HIS A 31 -11.04 7.74 -10.27
C HIS A 31 -10.46 9.02 -9.69
N TYR A 32 -11.28 10.07 -9.63
CA TYR A 32 -10.87 11.40 -9.18
C TYR A 32 -11.89 12.00 -8.20
N PHE A 33 -11.37 12.63 -7.14
CA PHE A 33 -12.11 13.28 -6.09
C PHE A 33 -11.54 14.65 -5.76
N ARG A 34 -12.42 15.57 -5.37
CA ARG A 34 -12.06 16.89 -4.83
C ARG A 34 -12.66 17.10 -3.43
N PRO A 35 -11.98 16.62 -2.36
CA PRO A 35 -12.52 16.63 -1.01
C PRO A 35 -13.00 18.04 -0.58
N GLY A 36 -14.30 18.17 -0.31
CA GLY A 36 -14.92 19.41 0.15
C GLY A 36 -14.72 20.61 -0.79
N ASN A 37 -14.58 20.38 -2.10
CA ASN A 37 -14.26 21.40 -3.12
C ASN A 37 -13.02 22.26 -2.79
N GLY A 38 -12.10 21.72 -1.99
CA GLY A 38 -10.92 22.42 -1.50
C GLY A 38 -9.75 22.46 -2.49
N PRO A 39 -8.55 22.81 -2.00
CA PRO A 39 -7.30 22.83 -2.77
C PRO A 39 -6.71 21.43 -3.02
N LEU A 40 -7.45 20.36 -2.71
CA LEU A 40 -6.97 18.98 -2.79
C LEU A 40 -7.56 18.30 -4.01
N HIS A 41 -6.68 17.68 -4.80
CA HIS A 41 -7.00 16.81 -5.92
C HIS A 41 -6.54 15.41 -5.54
N VAL A 42 -7.43 14.44 -5.49
CA VAL A 42 -7.10 13.06 -5.08
C VAL A 42 -7.55 12.11 -6.18
N GLY A 43 -6.73 11.14 -6.53
CA GLY A 43 -7.14 10.06 -7.42
C GLY A 43 -6.63 8.72 -6.98
N PHE A 44 -7.34 7.71 -7.47
CA PHE A 44 -7.07 6.31 -7.21
C PHE A 44 -6.85 5.60 -8.53
N ASP A 45 -5.81 4.78 -8.55
CA ASP A 45 -5.49 3.90 -9.65
C ASP A 45 -5.61 2.45 -9.16
N ASP A 46 -6.62 1.77 -9.71
CA ASP A 46 -7.05 0.41 -9.39
C ASP A 46 -6.62 -0.59 -10.46
N SER A 47 -5.59 -0.24 -11.25
CA SER A 47 -5.11 -1.11 -12.34
C SER A 47 -4.51 -2.42 -11.86
N PHE A 48 -4.19 -2.53 -10.57
CA PHE A 48 -3.68 -3.74 -9.90
C PHE A 48 -4.63 -4.08 -8.75
N ALA A 49 -4.79 -5.36 -8.45
CA ALA A 49 -5.57 -5.81 -7.30
C ALA A 49 -4.91 -5.39 -5.97
N ASP A 50 -3.58 -5.42 -5.94
CA ASP A 50 -2.77 -5.01 -4.80
C ASP A 50 -1.34 -4.64 -5.27
N PRO A 51 -0.82 -3.43 -4.98
CA PRO A 51 -1.39 -2.41 -4.10
C PRO A 51 -2.32 -1.43 -4.81
N LEU A 52 -3.26 -0.89 -4.03
CA LEU A 52 -4.04 0.28 -4.43
C LEU A 52 -3.14 1.51 -4.48
N VAL A 53 -3.16 2.23 -5.59
CA VAL A 53 -2.34 3.44 -5.77
C VAL A 53 -3.19 4.68 -5.52
N VAL A 54 -2.71 5.57 -4.64
CA VAL A 54 -3.35 6.85 -4.33
C VAL A 54 -2.41 7.99 -4.66
N LYS A 55 -2.90 8.94 -5.45
CA LYS A 55 -2.19 10.19 -5.77
C LYS A 55 -2.96 11.36 -5.23
N ALA A 56 -2.26 12.31 -4.64
CA ALA A 56 -2.87 13.56 -4.21
C ALA A 56 -2.00 14.76 -4.54
N PHE A 57 -2.65 15.88 -4.85
CA PHE A 57 -2.00 17.15 -5.15
C PHE A 57 -2.68 18.26 -4.36
N TYR A 58 -1.87 19.15 -3.82
CA TYR A 58 -2.33 20.37 -3.15
C TYR A 58 -2.08 21.56 -4.06
N ASP A 59 -3.16 22.17 -4.55
CA ASP A 59 -3.13 23.43 -5.30
C ASP A 59 -3.00 24.61 -4.32
N PRO A 60 -1.85 25.31 -4.28
CA PRO A 60 -1.68 26.45 -3.39
C PRO A 60 -2.44 27.71 -3.86
N THR A 61 -3.08 27.68 -5.04
CA THR A 61 -3.74 28.84 -5.63
C THR A 61 -4.86 29.35 -4.72
N GLY A 62 -4.80 30.63 -4.40
CA GLY A 62 -5.76 31.30 -3.51
C GLY A 62 -5.62 30.95 -2.03
N GLN A 63 -4.61 30.17 -1.62
CA GLN A 63 -4.38 29.80 -0.23
C GLN A 63 -3.40 30.77 0.47
N THR A 64 -3.66 31.11 1.73
CA THR A 64 -2.76 31.99 2.52
C THR A 64 -1.64 31.19 3.19
N LEU A 65 -0.42 31.31 2.66
CA LEU A 65 0.75 30.56 3.12
C LEU A 65 1.76 31.41 3.92
N THR A 66 1.30 32.49 4.56
CA THR A 66 2.14 33.39 5.35
C THR A 66 2.99 32.65 6.39
N GLY A 67 4.30 32.83 6.33
CA GLY A 67 5.27 32.23 7.26
C GLY A 67 5.67 30.78 6.95
N ALA A 68 4.98 30.12 6.01
CA ALA A 68 5.42 28.83 5.49
C ALA A 68 6.71 29.02 4.68
N GLN A 69 7.62 28.07 4.81
CA GLN A 69 8.81 27.93 3.99
C GLN A 69 8.63 26.80 2.97
N TYR A 70 8.03 25.70 3.41
CA TYR A 70 7.74 24.51 2.61
C TYR A 70 6.32 24.03 2.91
N VAL A 71 5.69 23.41 1.92
CA VAL A 71 4.39 22.72 2.07
C VAL A 71 4.50 21.32 1.49
N GLY A 72 4.10 20.32 2.26
CA GLY A 72 4.18 18.90 1.87
C GLY A 72 3.10 18.08 2.55
N PHE A 73 3.08 16.78 2.28
CA PHE A 73 2.11 15.85 2.82
C PHE A 73 2.70 14.94 3.89
N MET A 74 1.88 14.60 4.89
CA MET A 74 2.11 13.52 5.86
C MET A 74 0.91 12.58 5.85
N GLN A 75 1.15 11.27 5.91
CA GLN A 75 0.13 10.25 6.03
C GLN A 75 0.25 9.45 7.31
N PHE A 76 -0.91 9.13 7.86
CA PHE A 76 -1.11 8.33 9.06
C PHE A 76 -2.16 7.27 8.77
N MET A 77 -2.05 6.14 9.47
CA MET A 77 -2.94 5.00 9.27
C MET A 77 -3.40 4.42 10.62
N GLN A 78 -4.58 3.83 10.60
CA GLN A 78 -5.15 2.99 11.65
C GLN A 78 -5.81 1.78 11.00
N ILE A 79 -5.62 0.60 11.60
CA ILE A 79 -6.31 -0.62 11.18
C ILE A 79 -7.46 -0.86 12.16
N ASN A 80 -8.66 -1.09 11.63
CA ASN A 80 -9.82 -1.46 12.43
C ASN A 80 -10.33 -2.83 12.00
N PHE A 81 -10.67 -3.67 12.96
CA PHE A 81 -11.40 -4.93 12.75
C PHE A 81 -12.78 -4.83 13.41
N CYS A 82 -13.85 -4.97 12.62
CA CYS A 82 -15.24 -4.79 13.04
C CYS A 82 -15.46 -3.49 13.85
N GLY A 83 -14.83 -2.39 13.38
CA GLY A 83 -14.89 -1.07 14.02
C GLY A 83 -13.99 -0.88 15.24
N THR A 84 -13.25 -1.91 15.66
CA THR A 84 -12.31 -1.86 16.79
C THR A 84 -10.88 -1.65 16.30
N PRO A 85 -10.15 -0.61 16.76
CA PRO A 85 -8.76 -0.42 16.40
C PRO A 85 -7.89 -1.59 16.88
N ILE A 86 -7.04 -2.11 15.99
CA ILE A 86 -6.07 -3.16 16.30
C ILE A 86 -4.64 -2.70 15.96
N PRO A 87 -3.63 -3.21 16.68
CA PRO A 87 -2.23 -2.98 16.34
C PRO A 87 -1.84 -3.55 14.97
N PRO A 88 -0.88 -2.93 14.25
CA PRO A 88 -0.37 -3.42 12.97
C PRO A 88 0.20 -4.85 13.01
N GLU A 89 0.88 -5.24 14.09
CA GLU A 89 1.42 -6.59 14.30
C GLU A 89 0.32 -7.66 14.46
N VAL A 90 -0.86 -7.26 14.94
CA VAL A 90 -2.01 -8.15 15.09
C VAL A 90 -2.61 -8.44 13.72
N TYR A 91 -2.76 -7.42 12.87
CA TYR A 91 -3.18 -7.59 11.48
C TYR A 91 -2.16 -8.45 10.71
N GLY A 92 -0.89 -8.05 10.73
CA GLY A 92 0.19 -8.74 10.01
C GLY A 92 0.50 -8.11 8.65
N GLY A 93 0.96 -8.95 7.71
CA GLY A 93 1.35 -8.51 6.36
C GLY A 93 2.46 -7.46 6.39
N LYS A 94 2.47 -6.56 5.39
CA LYS A 94 3.42 -5.44 5.31
C LYS A 94 3.25 -4.38 6.41
N PHE A 95 2.13 -4.39 7.13
CA PHE A 95 1.89 -3.42 8.21
C PHE A 95 2.55 -3.84 9.51
N ALA A 96 2.84 -5.13 9.74
CA ALA A 96 3.43 -5.61 11.00
C ALA A 96 4.70 -4.83 11.42
N ASP A 97 5.51 -4.44 10.45
CA ASP A 97 6.75 -3.67 10.64
C ASP A 97 6.52 -2.25 11.22
N ARG A 98 5.27 -1.80 11.31
CA ARG A 98 4.87 -0.50 11.90
C ARG A 98 4.73 -0.57 13.43
N ALA A 99 4.66 -1.76 13.99
CA ALA A 99 4.48 -2.00 15.43
C ALA A 99 5.46 -1.22 16.34
N PRO A 100 6.76 -1.08 16.00
CA PRO A 100 7.70 -0.38 16.88
C PRO A 100 7.38 1.10 17.09
N TYR A 101 6.56 1.71 16.23
CA TYR A 101 6.30 3.16 16.25
C TYR A 101 4.82 3.55 16.14
N MET A 102 3.92 2.62 16.47
CA MET A 102 2.52 2.98 16.66
C MET A 102 2.30 3.78 17.96
N CYS A 103 1.22 4.56 17.97
CA CYS A 103 0.69 5.08 19.22
C CYS A 103 0.13 3.97 20.10
N ASP A 104 -0.07 4.30 21.37
CA ASP A 104 -0.80 3.40 22.27
C ASP A 104 -2.28 3.29 21.90
N ARG A 105 -2.96 2.38 22.61
CA ARG A 105 -4.40 2.11 22.50
C ARG A 105 -5.26 3.35 22.71
N THR A 106 -4.88 4.26 23.61
CA THR A 106 -5.68 5.47 23.92
C THR A 106 -5.74 6.44 22.74
N ASN A 107 -4.73 6.38 21.87
CA ASN A 107 -4.66 7.11 20.61
C ASN A 107 -5.07 6.23 19.40
N GLY A 108 -5.64 5.05 19.65
CA GLY A 108 -6.18 4.15 18.64
C GLY A 108 -5.14 3.43 17.78
N PHE A 109 -3.93 3.19 18.29
CA PHE A 109 -2.85 2.50 17.54
C PHE A 109 -2.47 3.16 16.20
N VAL A 110 -2.67 4.48 16.10
CA VAL A 110 -2.32 5.23 14.89
C VAL A 110 -0.80 5.25 14.70
N PHE A 111 -0.34 5.03 13.48
CA PHE A 111 1.08 5.12 13.11
C PHE A 111 1.28 6.02 11.89
N VAL A 112 2.52 6.49 11.71
CA VAL A 112 2.94 7.15 10.47
C VAL A 112 3.01 6.08 9.38
N ASP A 113 2.26 6.23 8.30
CA ASP A 113 2.38 5.28 7.18
C ASP A 113 3.13 5.91 6.01
N PHE A 114 3.98 5.11 5.40
CA PHE A 114 5.02 5.56 4.51
C PHE A 114 4.63 5.38 3.06
N MET A 115 5.12 6.31 2.25
CA MET A 115 4.76 6.44 0.86
C MET A 115 5.98 6.24 -0.02
N GLY A 116 5.84 5.34 -0.99
CA GLY A 116 6.90 5.01 -1.92
C GLY A 116 7.33 6.20 -2.79
N PRO A 117 8.59 6.26 -3.24
CA PRO A 117 9.14 7.43 -3.93
C PRO A 117 9.08 7.41 -5.46
N LYS A 118 8.53 6.36 -6.08
CA LYS A 118 9.00 5.98 -7.42
C LYS A 118 8.31 6.68 -8.61
N HIS A 119 7.29 7.54 -8.43
CA HIS A 119 6.82 8.41 -9.53
C HIS A 119 7.85 9.44 -10.02
N ALA A 120 8.98 9.59 -9.31
CA ALA A 120 10.07 10.45 -9.72
C ALA A 120 10.90 9.94 -10.91
N ASN A 121 10.77 8.66 -11.29
CA ASN A 121 11.47 8.08 -12.45
C ASN A 121 10.67 8.15 -13.76
N LEU A 122 9.55 8.89 -13.75
CA LEU A 122 8.68 9.06 -14.91
C LEU A 122 8.77 10.50 -15.39
N LEU A 123 9.76 10.73 -16.27
CA LEU A 123 9.91 11.76 -17.35
C LEU A 123 11.34 12.33 -17.34
N LYS A 124 12.34 12.00 -18.17
CA LYS A 124 12.63 11.00 -19.22
C LYS A 124 14.18 11.12 -19.48
N PRO A 125 14.78 10.48 -20.50
CA PRO A 125 16.10 9.85 -20.44
C PRO A 125 17.30 10.80 -20.59
N SER A 126 18.49 10.23 -20.42
CA SER A 126 19.78 10.58 -21.04
C SER A 126 20.72 11.64 -20.47
N ASP A 127 20.52 12.25 -19.30
CA ASP A 127 21.62 13.02 -18.66
C ASP A 127 21.49 13.11 -17.12
N ASP A 128 22.65 13.22 -16.48
CA ASP A 128 23.05 12.68 -15.17
C ASP A 128 22.56 13.42 -13.89
N SER A 129 21.31 13.87 -13.82
CA SER A 129 20.69 14.13 -12.50
C SER A 129 19.18 14.31 -12.56
N PHE A 130 18.44 13.40 -11.91
CA PHE A 130 17.08 13.66 -11.44
C PHE A 130 17.04 13.45 -9.93
N GLU A 131 16.46 14.43 -9.22
CA GLU A 131 16.16 14.29 -7.80
C GLU A 131 14.73 13.74 -7.60
N PRO A 132 14.54 12.76 -6.70
CA PRO A 132 13.27 12.06 -6.47
C PRO A 132 12.18 12.86 -5.74
N PHE A 133 10.90 12.75 -6.19
CA PHE A 133 9.62 13.14 -5.55
C PHE A 133 9.34 12.38 -4.24
N TYR A 134 9.78 12.94 -3.11
CA TYR A 134 9.47 12.54 -1.73
C TYR A 134 8.50 13.50 -0.98
N PRO A 135 7.28 13.07 -0.58
CA PRO A 135 6.52 13.78 0.46
C PRO A 135 7.30 13.80 1.80
N TYR A 136 6.82 14.50 2.85
CA TYR A 136 7.52 14.49 4.15
C TYR A 136 7.76 13.06 4.68
N ASN A 137 6.86 12.14 4.36
CA ASN A 137 7.01 10.72 4.69
C ASN A 137 8.16 10.05 3.92
N GLY A 138 8.50 10.49 2.71
CA GLY A 138 9.68 10.03 1.98
C GLY A 138 11.01 10.41 2.65
N MET A 139 11.08 11.59 3.28
CA MET A 139 12.25 12.01 4.08
C MET A 139 12.41 11.25 5.39
N LEU A 140 11.31 10.69 5.91
CA LEU A 140 11.37 9.82 7.08
C LEU A 140 11.97 8.45 6.68
N ILE A 141 11.83 8.06 5.40
CA ILE A 141 12.31 6.80 4.79
C ILE A 141 13.72 6.93 4.21
N ASP A 142 14.28 8.10 3.94
CA ASP A 142 15.68 8.20 3.47
C ASP A 142 16.70 8.21 4.64
N GLY A 143 16.20 8.17 5.88
CA GLY A 143 17.00 8.20 7.11
C GLY A 143 17.68 9.53 7.39
N THR A 144 17.35 10.60 6.65
CA THR A 144 17.92 11.93 6.85
C THR A 144 17.21 12.71 7.95
N ALA A 145 15.90 12.55 8.10
CA ALA A 145 15.14 13.18 9.17
C ALA A 145 15.23 12.36 10.47
N ARG A 146 15.91 12.92 11.49
CA ARG A 146 16.07 12.30 12.82
C ARG A 146 15.22 12.98 13.89
N SER A 147 14.61 14.10 13.55
CA SER A 147 13.75 14.88 14.43
C SER A 147 12.67 15.65 13.67
N ARG A 148 11.70 16.17 14.41
CA ARG A 148 10.60 17.00 13.86
C ARG A 148 11.10 18.33 13.29
N ALA A 149 12.23 18.82 13.79
CA ALA A 149 12.85 20.03 13.27
C ALA A 149 13.46 19.79 11.88
N ASP A 150 13.98 18.58 11.62
CA ASP A 150 14.61 18.23 10.35
C ASP A 150 13.60 18.25 9.20
N LEU A 151 12.35 17.87 9.47
CA LEU A 151 11.24 17.99 8.51
C LEU A 151 11.07 19.42 7.99
N SER A 152 11.44 20.45 8.78
CA SER A 152 11.28 21.85 8.39
C SER A 152 12.57 22.50 7.87
N ASN A 153 13.73 21.86 8.08
CA ASN A 153 15.06 22.44 7.86
C ASN A 153 15.91 21.72 6.79
N HIS A 154 15.49 20.54 6.32
CA HIS A 154 16.25 19.75 5.34
C HIS A 154 16.26 20.41 3.94
N PRO A 155 17.35 20.27 3.15
CA PRO A 155 17.35 20.64 1.73
C PRO A 155 16.22 19.93 0.96
N ILE A 156 15.72 20.60 -0.08
CA ILE A 156 14.41 20.39 -0.72
C ILE A 156 14.12 18.91 -1.05
N PRO A 157 13.10 18.29 -0.44
CA PRO A 157 12.53 17.02 -0.88
C PRO A 157 11.49 17.30 -1.97
N ASN A 158 11.60 16.69 -3.15
CA ASN A 158 10.63 16.95 -4.23
C ASN A 158 9.23 16.44 -3.81
N GLY A 159 8.13 17.09 -4.21
CA GLY A 159 6.81 16.80 -3.64
C GLY A 159 6.46 17.66 -2.43
N SER A 160 7.45 18.35 -1.85
CA SER A 160 7.24 19.61 -1.14
C SER A 160 7.33 20.80 -2.10
N PHE A 161 6.44 21.77 -1.96
CA PHE A 161 6.49 23.05 -2.67
C PHE A 161 7.18 24.11 -1.80
N LEU A 162 8.20 24.78 -2.34
CA LEU A 162 8.88 25.91 -1.70
C LEU A 162 8.05 27.19 -1.85
N THR A 163 7.67 27.80 -0.72
CA THR A 163 6.93 29.07 -0.70
C THR A 163 7.86 30.30 -0.60
N ALA A 164 9.09 30.13 -0.12
CA ALA A 164 10.02 31.21 0.17
C ALA A 164 10.93 31.57 -1.03
N THR A 165 10.44 32.47 -1.90
CA THR A 165 11.26 33.38 -2.73
C THR A 165 12.35 32.76 -3.62
N GLY A 166 12.08 31.64 -4.29
CA GLY A 166 12.92 31.12 -5.36
C GLY A 166 12.07 30.80 -6.58
N ASN A 167 12.31 31.47 -7.70
CA ASN A 167 11.65 31.17 -8.97
C ASN A 167 12.60 30.28 -9.80
N SER A 168 13.12 29.18 -9.25
CA SER A 168 13.93 28.25 -10.07
C SER A 168 13.04 27.42 -10.99
N ASP A 169 13.53 27.10 -12.19
CA ASP A 169 12.81 26.26 -13.15
C ASP A 169 12.66 24.81 -12.69
N THR A 170 13.40 24.42 -11.65
CA THR A 170 13.44 23.07 -11.07
C THR A 170 12.44 22.82 -9.95
N GLN A 171 11.69 23.83 -9.51
CA GLN A 171 10.77 23.69 -8.37
C GLN A 171 9.35 23.28 -8.79
N SER A 172 8.76 22.36 -8.01
CA SER A 172 7.34 22.01 -8.15
C SER A 172 6.46 23.20 -7.75
N LEU A 173 5.36 23.40 -8.47
CA LEU A 173 4.37 24.45 -8.23
C LEU A 173 3.24 24.01 -7.29
N ALA A 174 3.23 22.74 -6.88
CA ALA A 174 2.23 22.13 -6.01
C ALA A 174 2.88 21.07 -5.12
N ALA A 175 2.37 20.89 -3.90
CA ALA A 175 2.76 19.72 -3.12
C ALA A 175 2.08 18.48 -3.70
N SER A 176 2.76 17.34 -3.69
CA SER A 176 2.23 16.10 -4.27
C SER A 176 2.49 14.90 -3.38
N LEU A 177 1.72 13.86 -3.66
CA LEU A 177 1.64 12.65 -2.89
C LEU A 177 1.48 11.46 -3.82
N PHE A 178 2.18 10.38 -3.50
CA PHE A 178 2.01 9.08 -4.12
C PHE A 178 2.10 8.01 -3.05
N ALA A 179 1.04 7.22 -2.85
CA ALA A 179 0.98 6.15 -1.89
C ALA A 179 0.62 4.84 -2.58
N GLU A 180 1.29 3.76 -2.19
CA GLU A 180 0.84 2.40 -2.47
C GLU A 180 0.34 1.78 -1.18
N VAL A 181 -0.89 1.32 -1.19
CA VAL A 181 -1.53 0.72 -0.03
C VAL A 181 -1.58 -0.78 -0.24
N PRO A 182 -0.74 -1.56 0.49
CA PRO A 182 -0.78 -3.00 0.41
C PRO A 182 -2.00 -3.51 1.16
N VAL A 183 -2.94 -4.12 0.44
CA VAL A 183 -4.17 -4.64 1.05
C VAL A 183 -4.03 -6.10 1.46
N SER A 184 -3.09 -6.83 0.86
CA SER A 184 -2.89 -8.26 1.16
C SER A 184 -2.14 -8.50 2.47
N LEU A 185 -2.47 -9.64 3.08
CA LEU A 185 -1.78 -10.23 4.22
C LEU A 185 -0.59 -11.10 3.82
N VAL A 186 -0.50 -11.49 2.54
CA VAL A 186 0.60 -12.30 2.02
C VAL A 186 1.89 -11.49 2.01
N THR A 187 2.96 -12.09 2.53
CA THR A 187 4.28 -11.47 2.64
C THR A 187 5.25 -12.05 1.61
N GLU A 188 6.38 -11.36 1.40
CA GLU A 188 7.47 -11.88 0.57
C GLU A 188 7.94 -13.26 1.04
N SER A 189 7.94 -13.50 2.35
CA SER A 189 8.35 -14.78 2.94
C SER A 189 7.37 -15.93 2.67
N ASP A 190 6.11 -15.63 2.37
CA ASP A 190 5.12 -16.62 2.00
C ASP A 190 5.33 -17.03 0.54
N VAL A 191 5.48 -16.04 -0.36
CA VAL A 191 5.76 -16.26 -1.79
C VAL A 191 7.09 -17.01 -1.98
N ALA A 192 8.13 -16.61 -1.26
CA ALA A 192 9.47 -17.19 -1.41
C ALA A 192 9.52 -18.71 -1.19
N ARG A 193 8.56 -19.30 -0.46
CA ARG A 193 8.47 -20.76 -0.23
C ARG A 193 8.12 -21.53 -1.49
N PHE A 194 7.41 -20.90 -2.41
CA PHE A 194 6.95 -21.49 -3.68
C PHE A 194 7.88 -21.16 -4.85
N VAL A 195 8.87 -20.30 -4.62
CA VAL A 195 9.87 -19.90 -5.60
C VAL A 195 11.05 -20.87 -5.55
N SER A 196 10.95 -21.97 -6.31
CA SER A 196 11.96 -23.03 -6.38
C SER A 196 12.41 -23.28 -7.82
N ASN A 197 13.52 -24.00 -8.01
CA ASN A 197 13.95 -24.40 -9.36
C ASN A 197 12.96 -25.34 -10.05
N ASP A 198 12.16 -26.08 -9.29
CA ASP A 198 11.15 -26.99 -9.83
C ASP A 198 9.97 -26.22 -10.45
N ASN A 199 9.70 -25.02 -9.94
CA ASN A 199 8.66 -24.12 -10.42
C ASN A 199 9.18 -23.05 -11.40
N LEU A 200 10.49 -23.05 -11.71
CA LEU A 200 11.10 -22.06 -12.59
C LEU A 200 10.72 -22.35 -14.04
N LEU A 201 9.95 -21.45 -14.63
CA LEU A 201 9.57 -21.51 -16.04
C LEU A 201 10.70 -20.99 -16.93
N GLU A 202 11.20 -19.79 -16.63
CA GLU A 202 12.21 -19.12 -17.45
C GLU A 202 13.18 -18.27 -16.62
N ALA A 203 14.42 -18.16 -17.12
CA ALA A 203 15.44 -17.26 -16.57
C ALA A 203 16.07 -16.43 -17.69
N LEU A 204 15.64 -15.17 -17.79
CA LEU A 204 15.99 -14.27 -18.88
C LEU A 204 17.15 -13.37 -18.46
N GLU A 205 18.31 -13.51 -19.12
CA GLU A 205 19.43 -12.58 -18.90
C GLU A 205 19.01 -11.18 -19.35
N VAL A 206 19.13 -10.20 -18.46
CA VAL A 206 18.72 -8.82 -18.73
C VAL A 206 19.85 -7.83 -18.54
N THR A 207 19.80 -6.78 -19.37
CA THR A 207 20.72 -5.64 -19.30
C THR A 207 20.13 -4.53 -18.44
N ARG A 208 21.00 -3.66 -17.90
CA ARG A 208 20.57 -2.43 -17.22
C ARG A 208 19.72 -1.53 -18.11
N GLN A 209 20.00 -1.51 -19.41
CA GLN A 209 19.21 -0.73 -20.36
C GLN A 209 17.76 -1.23 -20.42
N GLN A 210 17.56 -2.54 -20.55
CA GLN A 210 16.21 -3.13 -20.56
C GLN A 210 15.44 -2.82 -19.28
N LEU A 211 16.09 -2.95 -18.11
CA LEU A 211 15.48 -2.63 -16.82
C LEU A 211 15.22 -1.12 -16.61
N SER A 212 15.89 -0.26 -17.38
CA SER A 212 15.62 1.18 -17.38
C SER A 212 14.41 1.56 -18.23
N GLU A 213 14.05 0.72 -19.20
CA GLU A 213 12.96 0.94 -20.15
C GLU A 213 11.67 0.24 -19.69
N LYS A 214 11.78 -0.99 -19.19
CA LYS A 214 10.67 -1.88 -18.82
C LYS A 214 10.82 -2.45 -17.42
N GLU A 215 9.70 -2.76 -16.79
CA GLU A 215 9.68 -3.50 -15.53
C GLU A 215 9.97 -5.00 -15.76
N PRO A 216 10.51 -5.71 -14.75
CA PRO A 216 10.85 -7.14 -14.87
C PRO A 216 9.70 -8.01 -15.39
N TYR A 217 8.49 -7.79 -14.90
CA TYR A 217 7.31 -8.54 -15.33
C TYR A 217 6.94 -8.26 -16.79
N GLU A 218 7.13 -7.04 -17.29
CA GLU A 218 6.87 -6.71 -18.70
C GLU A 218 7.84 -7.46 -19.62
N ILE A 219 9.10 -7.59 -19.20
CA ILE A 219 10.12 -8.35 -19.94
C ILE A 219 9.73 -9.84 -19.98
N ALA A 220 9.30 -10.40 -18.85
CA ALA A 220 8.83 -11.79 -18.77
C ALA A 220 7.60 -12.03 -19.66
N LEU A 221 6.57 -11.19 -19.55
CA LEU A 221 5.36 -11.31 -20.36
C LEU A 221 5.66 -11.19 -21.86
N ASP A 222 6.44 -10.18 -22.28
CA ASP A 222 6.83 -10.01 -23.69
C ASP A 222 7.54 -11.25 -24.25
N TYR A 223 8.43 -11.85 -23.44
CA TYR A 223 9.14 -13.08 -23.83
C TYR A 223 8.20 -14.27 -23.94
N LEU A 224 7.37 -14.51 -22.91
CA LEU A 224 6.43 -15.64 -22.87
C LEU A 224 5.34 -15.55 -23.94
N SER A 225 4.93 -14.34 -24.34
CA SER A 225 3.99 -14.15 -25.45
C SER A 225 4.61 -14.40 -26.82
N ARG A 226 5.89 -14.04 -27.03
CA ARG A 226 6.55 -14.11 -28.36
C ARG A 226 7.26 -15.43 -28.61
N GLU A 227 8.07 -15.86 -27.64
CA GLU A 227 9.01 -16.98 -27.79
C GLU A 227 8.52 -18.22 -27.04
N GLY A 228 7.95 -18.04 -25.84
CA GLY A 228 7.42 -19.14 -25.03
C GLY A 228 6.06 -19.68 -25.49
N ARG A 229 5.30 -18.90 -26.28
CA ARG A 229 3.91 -19.15 -26.74
C ARG A 229 2.87 -19.46 -25.67
N MET A 230 3.26 -19.61 -24.40
CA MET A 230 2.35 -19.89 -23.27
C MET A 230 1.31 -18.78 -23.11
N LEU A 231 1.68 -17.52 -23.39
CA LEU A 231 0.79 -16.37 -23.31
C LEU A 231 0.35 -15.85 -24.68
N ALA A 232 0.41 -16.69 -25.72
CA ALA A 232 0.02 -16.28 -27.06
C ALA A 232 -1.49 -16.01 -27.12
N GLY A 233 -1.87 -14.76 -27.41
CA GLY A 233 -3.27 -14.33 -27.50
C GLY A 233 -3.84 -13.74 -26.21
N ILE A 234 -3.15 -13.88 -25.08
CA ILE A 234 -3.52 -13.25 -23.81
C ILE A 234 -3.10 -11.79 -23.83
N THR A 235 -4.04 -10.89 -23.54
CA THR A 235 -3.81 -9.45 -23.45
C THR A 235 -3.66 -9.00 -21.99
N PRO A 236 -2.97 -7.87 -21.72
CA PRO A 236 -2.90 -7.32 -20.36
C PRO A 236 -4.28 -7.07 -19.72
N ALA A 237 -5.32 -6.84 -20.52
CA ALA A 237 -6.68 -6.63 -20.01
C ALA A 237 -7.34 -7.90 -19.44
N GLU A 238 -6.78 -9.08 -19.72
CA GLU A 238 -7.33 -10.39 -19.33
C GLU A 238 -6.59 -11.03 -18.16
N VAL A 239 -5.45 -10.47 -17.75
CA VAL A 239 -4.68 -10.94 -16.59
C VAL A 239 -4.89 -9.97 -15.43
N SER A 240 -4.84 -10.51 -14.21
CA SER A 240 -4.82 -9.71 -12.98
C SER A 240 -3.44 -9.80 -12.31
N GLY A 241 -3.05 -8.74 -11.60
CA GLY A 241 -1.71 -8.62 -11.05
C GLY A 241 -1.68 -8.14 -9.60
N GLN A 242 -0.78 -8.73 -8.82
CA GLN A 242 -0.48 -8.40 -7.43
C GLN A 242 1.03 -8.22 -7.21
N VAL A 243 1.45 -7.25 -6.39
CA VAL A 243 2.86 -6.99 -6.07
C VAL A 243 3.16 -7.22 -4.58
N ILE A 244 3.98 -8.24 -4.30
CA ILE A 244 4.36 -8.67 -2.95
C ILE A 244 5.89 -8.61 -2.79
N GLY A 245 6.38 -7.57 -2.13
CA GLY A 245 7.83 -7.36 -1.98
C GLY A 245 8.52 -7.29 -3.34
N ASP A 246 9.38 -8.27 -3.60
CA ASP A 246 10.17 -8.40 -4.84
C ASP A 246 9.49 -9.23 -5.93
N TYR A 247 8.28 -9.71 -5.65
CA TYR A 247 7.52 -10.58 -6.52
C TYR A 247 6.34 -9.82 -7.15
N VAL A 248 6.14 -10.04 -8.45
CA VAL A 248 4.90 -9.71 -9.15
C VAL A 248 4.20 -11.02 -9.48
N LEU A 249 3.04 -11.23 -8.88
CA LEU A 249 2.16 -12.36 -9.13
C LEU A 249 1.14 -11.94 -10.20
N ILE A 250 1.05 -12.69 -11.29
CA ILE A 250 0.16 -12.40 -12.41
C ILE A 250 -0.71 -13.63 -12.62
N THR A 251 -1.98 -13.53 -12.27
CA THR A 251 -2.95 -14.60 -12.49
C THR A 251 -3.35 -14.61 -13.96
N LEU A 252 -3.18 -15.77 -14.59
CA LEU A 252 -3.44 -15.95 -16.01
C LEU A 252 -4.92 -16.27 -16.26
N PRO A 253 -5.52 -15.82 -17.37
CA PRO A 253 -6.85 -16.28 -17.77
C PRO A 253 -6.76 -17.76 -18.18
N ASP A 254 -7.68 -18.58 -17.66
CA ASP A 254 -7.88 -19.96 -18.11
C ASP A 254 -9.38 -20.27 -18.17
N ASP A 255 -9.76 -21.18 -19.06
CA ASP A 255 -11.13 -21.64 -19.26
C ASP A 255 -11.54 -22.69 -18.21
N GLU A 256 -10.56 -23.29 -17.52
CA GLU A 256 -10.76 -24.21 -16.40
C GLU A 256 -10.59 -23.43 -15.08
N GLU A 257 -11.48 -23.64 -14.10
CA GLU A 257 -11.62 -22.86 -12.84
C GLU A 257 -10.36 -22.76 -11.94
N PHE A 258 -9.21 -23.29 -12.37
CA PHE A 258 -7.95 -23.39 -11.64
C PHE A 258 -6.83 -22.61 -12.33
N THR A 259 -6.88 -21.28 -12.26
CA THR A 259 -5.93 -20.40 -12.96
C THR A 259 -4.56 -20.38 -12.27
N PRO A 260 -3.46 -20.75 -12.97
CA PRO A 260 -2.12 -20.60 -12.41
C PRO A 260 -1.69 -19.14 -12.37
N SER A 261 -0.72 -18.85 -11.50
CA SER A 261 -0.13 -17.50 -11.38
C SER A 261 1.34 -17.50 -11.77
N LEU A 262 1.72 -16.57 -12.65
CA LEU A 262 3.10 -16.30 -12.97
C LEU A 262 3.71 -15.44 -11.85
N CYS A 263 4.73 -15.93 -11.18
CA CYS A 263 5.51 -15.17 -10.21
C CYS A 263 6.81 -14.67 -10.86
N VAL A 264 6.94 -13.36 -11.02
CA VAL A 264 8.12 -12.72 -11.63
C VAL A 264 8.94 -11.96 -10.59
N THR A 265 10.25 -12.15 -10.61
CA THR A 265 11.19 -11.41 -9.76
C THR A 265 12.53 -11.16 -10.47
N LEU A 266 13.39 -10.34 -9.85
CA LEU A 266 14.77 -10.15 -10.28
C LEU A 266 15.71 -11.02 -9.45
N GLY A 267 16.59 -11.75 -10.12
CA GLY A 267 17.64 -12.54 -9.51
C GLY A 267 19.03 -12.18 -10.04
N THR A 268 20.06 -12.64 -9.34
CA THR A 268 21.43 -12.59 -9.84
C THR A 268 21.98 -14.02 -9.93
N ARG A 269 22.51 -14.41 -11.10
CA ARG A 269 23.17 -15.69 -11.33
C ARG A 269 24.50 -15.44 -12.02
N GLU A 270 25.57 -16.05 -11.52
CA GLU A 270 26.92 -15.90 -12.11
C GLU A 270 27.38 -14.45 -12.30
N GLY A 271 26.96 -13.53 -11.41
CA GLY A 271 27.29 -12.11 -11.48
C GLY A 271 26.49 -11.30 -12.52
N LYS A 272 25.54 -11.92 -13.21
CA LYS A 272 24.62 -11.27 -14.16
C LYS A 272 23.21 -11.17 -13.59
N GLN A 273 22.46 -10.16 -14.04
CA GLN A 273 21.07 -9.97 -13.64
C GLN A 273 20.13 -10.76 -14.55
N TYR A 274 19.13 -11.38 -13.91
CA TYR A 274 18.10 -12.15 -14.59
C TYR A 274 16.71 -11.70 -14.16
N VAL A 275 15.78 -11.68 -15.10
CA VAL A 275 14.36 -11.77 -14.80
C VAL A 275 14.01 -13.25 -14.68
N LEU A 276 13.51 -13.64 -13.51
CA LEU A 276 13.12 -15.02 -13.21
C LEU A 276 11.60 -15.09 -13.20
N ALA A 277 11.05 -16.01 -14.00
CA ALA A 277 9.63 -16.25 -14.10
C ALA A 277 9.33 -17.67 -13.61
N TYR A 278 8.49 -17.76 -12.60
CA TYR A 278 8.05 -19.01 -11.97
C TYR A 278 6.57 -19.22 -12.23
N LEU A 279 6.13 -20.46 -12.36
CA LEU A 279 4.72 -20.81 -12.43
C LEU A 279 4.30 -21.40 -11.08
N ILE A 280 3.41 -20.69 -10.39
CA ILE A 280 2.80 -21.17 -9.15
C ILE A 280 1.42 -21.69 -9.51
N ASP A 281 1.10 -22.91 -9.09
CA ASP A 281 -0.22 -23.49 -9.36
C ASP A 281 -1.32 -22.82 -8.51
N TYR A 282 -2.56 -23.06 -8.90
CA TYR A 282 -3.73 -22.49 -8.23
C TYR A 282 -3.83 -22.91 -6.75
N TYR A 283 -3.53 -24.16 -6.42
CA TYR A 283 -3.70 -24.69 -5.06
C TYR A 283 -2.66 -24.11 -4.10
N ASP A 284 -1.42 -23.94 -4.55
CA ASP A 284 -0.36 -23.27 -3.80
C ASP A 284 -0.71 -21.80 -3.56
N MET A 285 -1.22 -21.10 -4.58
CA MET A 285 -1.69 -19.72 -4.44
C MET A 285 -2.85 -19.60 -3.45
N ALA A 286 -3.88 -20.46 -3.57
CA ALA A 286 -5.04 -20.47 -2.68
C ALA A 286 -4.63 -20.80 -1.24
N SER A 287 -3.81 -21.83 -1.04
CA SER A 287 -3.31 -22.22 0.29
C SER A 287 -2.49 -21.11 0.94
N MET A 288 -1.64 -20.42 0.17
CA MET A 288 -0.85 -19.31 0.67
C MET A 288 -1.72 -18.14 1.16
N GLN A 289 -2.76 -17.79 0.38
CA GLN A 289 -3.70 -16.73 0.73
C GLN A 289 -4.53 -17.12 1.97
N GLU A 290 -5.07 -18.33 1.99
CA GLU A 290 -5.84 -18.89 3.11
C GLU A 290 -5.01 -18.87 4.40
N ASP A 291 -3.80 -19.44 4.39
CA ASP A 291 -2.93 -19.50 5.57
C ASP A 291 -2.63 -18.11 6.14
N ALA A 292 -2.37 -17.13 5.27
CA ALA A 292 -2.10 -15.75 5.68
C ALA A 292 -3.32 -15.10 6.36
N VAL A 293 -4.53 -15.33 5.83
CA VAL A 293 -5.79 -14.82 6.38
C VAL A 293 -6.13 -15.49 7.70
N LEU A 294 -6.07 -16.83 7.77
CA LEU A 294 -6.38 -17.58 8.98
C LEU A 294 -5.44 -17.21 10.14
N LEU A 295 -4.15 -17.04 9.85
CA LEU A 295 -3.18 -16.60 10.84
C LEU A 295 -3.48 -15.19 11.35
N ALA A 296 -3.87 -14.26 10.48
CA ALA A 296 -4.28 -12.92 10.87
C ALA A 296 -5.54 -12.93 11.76
N LEU A 297 -6.57 -13.67 11.35
CA LEU A 297 -7.81 -13.83 12.13
C LEU A 297 -7.52 -14.42 13.52
N LYS A 298 -6.66 -15.45 13.60
CA LYS A 298 -6.23 -16.00 14.88
C LYS A 298 -5.58 -14.95 15.79
N ARG A 299 -4.62 -14.17 15.27
CA ARG A 299 -3.97 -13.08 16.04
C ARG A 299 -4.98 -12.05 16.52
N ILE A 300 -5.91 -11.65 15.65
CA ILE A 300 -6.98 -10.70 15.97
C ILE A 300 -7.85 -11.23 17.10
N TYR A 301 -8.26 -12.50 17.03
CA TYR A 301 -9.05 -13.14 18.08
C TYR A 301 -8.32 -13.13 19.43
N GLU A 302 -7.07 -13.58 19.43
CA GLU A 302 -6.23 -13.63 20.64
C GLU A 302 -6.06 -12.23 21.27
N PHE A 303 -5.84 -11.21 20.43
CA PHE A 303 -5.76 -9.82 20.87
C PHE A 303 -7.08 -9.32 21.48
N LEU A 304 -8.20 -9.48 20.77
CA LEU A 304 -9.51 -9.01 21.25
C LEU A 304 -9.92 -9.69 22.56
N LYS A 305 -9.66 -11.00 22.66
CA LYS A 305 -9.90 -11.78 23.89
C LYS A 305 -9.03 -11.30 25.05
N GLY A 306 -7.74 -11.06 24.80
CA GLY A 306 -6.79 -10.56 25.80
C GLY A 306 -7.13 -9.16 26.31
N GLU A 307 -7.62 -8.28 25.43
CA GLU A 307 -7.99 -6.90 25.75
C GLU A 307 -9.41 -6.74 26.31
N HIS A 308 -10.13 -7.86 26.52
CA HIS A 308 -11.54 -7.92 26.94
C HIS A 308 -12.46 -7.04 26.06
N LEU A 309 -12.20 -7.04 24.76
CA LEU A 309 -12.99 -6.33 23.76
C LEU A 309 -14.13 -7.22 23.24
N ASN A 310 -15.18 -6.59 22.71
CA ASN A 310 -16.29 -7.33 22.11
C ASN A 310 -15.78 -8.19 20.95
N LEU A 311 -15.87 -9.50 21.12
CA LEU A 311 -15.67 -10.44 20.02
C LEU A 311 -16.92 -10.40 19.13
N PRO A 312 -16.78 -10.43 17.79
CA PRO A 312 -17.89 -10.82 16.92
C PRO A 312 -18.47 -12.16 17.39
N ASP A 313 -19.78 -12.39 17.24
CA ASP A 313 -20.43 -13.61 17.72
C ASP A 313 -19.58 -14.87 17.42
N VAL A 314 -19.13 -15.54 18.47
CA VAL A 314 -18.37 -16.80 18.40
C VAL A 314 -19.32 -17.90 18.81
N THR A 315 -19.62 -18.85 17.92
CA THR A 315 -20.25 -20.10 18.34
C THR A 315 -19.22 -20.95 19.05
N ASP A 316 -19.28 -20.93 20.37
CA ASP A 316 -18.50 -21.81 21.26
C ASP A 316 -19.09 -23.24 21.23
N GLU A 317 -19.31 -23.82 20.04
CA GLU A 317 -19.89 -25.17 19.91
C GLU A 317 -18.85 -26.29 20.13
N SER A 318 -17.57 -25.95 20.32
CA SER A 318 -16.50 -26.92 20.63
C SER A 318 -15.98 -26.85 22.07
N MET A 319 -16.57 -26.00 22.93
CA MET A 319 -16.24 -25.93 24.37
C MET A 319 -17.40 -26.37 25.29
N GLU A 320 -18.42 -27.06 24.79
CA GLU A 320 -19.13 -28.02 25.64
C GLU A 320 -18.26 -29.28 25.78
N ALA A 321 -17.25 -29.18 26.63
CA ALA A 321 -16.69 -30.35 27.28
C ALA A 321 -17.82 -30.99 28.10
N THR A 322 -18.53 -31.93 27.50
CA THR A 322 -19.23 -32.94 28.27
C THR A 322 -18.16 -33.64 29.11
N GLU A 323 -18.25 -33.54 30.43
CA GLU A 323 -17.32 -34.12 31.43
C GLU A 323 -17.18 -35.66 31.34
N ASP A 324 -17.73 -36.33 30.31
CA ASP A 324 -17.82 -37.79 30.20
C ASP A 324 -17.33 -38.37 28.86
N SER A 325 -16.65 -37.60 28.01
CA SER A 325 -16.10 -38.17 26.76
C SER A 325 -14.75 -38.86 26.99
N PRO A 326 -14.59 -40.16 26.63
CA PRO A 326 -13.32 -40.87 26.76
C PRO A 326 -12.28 -40.30 25.77
N PRO A 327 -10.96 -40.43 26.06
CA PRO A 327 -9.92 -39.88 25.21
C PRO A 327 -10.00 -40.47 23.80
N PRO A 328 -9.74 -39.67 22.74
CA PRO A 328 -9.77 -40.18 21.38
C PRO A 328 -8.66 -41.23 21.21
N VAL A 329 -9.06 -42.37 20.66
CA VAL A 329 -8.16 -43.46 20.27
C VAL A 329 -7.29 -42.97 19.11
N GLU A 330 -5.97 -43.05 19.27
CA GLU A 330 -5.00 -42.90 18.17
C GLU A 330 -5.18 -44.05 17.18
N ASP A 331 -6.07 -43.87 16.19
CA ASP A 331 -6.03 -44.68 14.97
C ASP A 331 -5.43 -43.84 13.84
N SER A 332 -4.21 -44.24 13.50
CA SER A 332 -3.38 -43.77 12.40
C SER A 332 -4.10 -43.80 11.06
N GLN A 333 -4.57 -42.64 10.61
CA GLN A 333 -4.70 -42.36 9.18
C GLN A 333 -3.40 -41.71 8.68
N PRO A 334 -2.92 -42.05 7.47
CA PRO A 334 -1.81 -41.33 6.87
C PRO A 334 -2.19 -39.86 6.71
N PRO A 335 -1.26 -38.91 6.92
CA PRO A 335 -1.56 -37.50 6.78
C PRO A 335 -2.03 -37.24 5.35
N VAL A 336 -3.30 -36.84 5.21
CA VAL A 336 -3.77 -36.18 4.00
C VAL A 336 -2.93 -34.91 3.89
N ARG A 337 -2.17 -34.78 2.80
CA ARG A 337 -1.53 -33.50 2.47
C ARG A 337 -2.65 -32.49 2.19
N GLY A 338 -2.63 -31.39 2.93
CA GLY A 338 -3.69 -30.37 2.97
C GLY A 338 -4.39 -30.36 4.32
N SER A 339 -4.44 -29.20 4.96
CA SER A 339 -5.25 -28.88 6.16
C SER A 339 -4.82 -29.41 7.55
N SER A 340 -3.52 -29.50 7.85
CA SER A 340 -3.09 -29.61 9.26
C SER A 340 -2.28 -28.37 9.68
N GLY A 341 -2.87 -27.48 10.48
CA GLY A 341 -2.03 -26.52 11.22
C GLY A 341 -2.66 -25.32 11.90
N LEU A 342 -3.82 -24.81 11.48
CA LEU A 342 -4.44 -23.64 12.13
C LEU A 342 -5.93 -23.87 12.32
N MET A 343 -6.33 -24.33 13.51
CA MET A 343 -7.72 -24.23 13.95
C MET A 343 -8.04 -22.74 14.14
N THR A 344 -8.68 -22.13 13.14
CA THR A 344 -9.11 -20.74 13.22
C THR A 344 -10.23 -20.62 14.27
N PRO A 345 -10.19 -19.66 15.20
CA PRO A 345 -11.36 -19.35 16.00
C PRO A 345 -12.51 -18.97 15.04
N ARG A 346 -13.66 -19.64 15.18
CA ARG A 346 -14.83 -19.41 14.31
C ARG A 346 -15.46 -18.07 14.66
N PHE A 347 -14.95 -17.00 14.07
CA PHE A 347 -15.72 -15.77 13.95
C PHE A 347 -16.94 -16.04 13.07
N ILE A 348 -18.12 -15.62 13.49
CA ILE A 348 -19.25 -15.52 12.56
C ILE A 348 -19.11 -14.17 11.84
N LEU A 349 -18.37 -14.18 10.74
CA LEU A 349 -18.20 -13.02 9.86
C LEU A 349 -19.25 -13.08 8.76
N LYS A 350 -20.13 -12.07 8.68
CA LYS A 350 -21.13 -12.03 7.61
C LYS A 350 -20.48 -11.60 6.29
N PRO A 351 -20.72 -12.29 5.17
CA PRO A 351 -20.03 -12.05 3.90
C PRO A 351 -20.35 -10.68 3.27
N ASP A 352 -21.45 -10.03 3.68
CA ASP A 352 -21.87 -8.71 3.18
C ASP A 352 -21.33 -7.52 3.98
N GLU A 353 -20.70 -7.77 5.13
CA GLU A 353 -20.17 -6.74 6.03
C GLU A 353 -18.68 -6.47 5.78
N PHE A 354 -18.24 -5.22 5.98
CA PHE A 354 -16.81 -4.89 5.96
C PHE A 354 -16.19 -5.23 7.31
N HIS A 355 -15.29 -6.20 7.35
CA HIS A 355 -14.64 -6.63 8.59
C HIS A 355 -13.36 -5.85 8.87
N VAL A 356 -12.57 -5.52 7.84
CA VAL A 356 -11.34 -4.74 8.01
C VAL A 356 -11.47 -3.39 7.34
N GLU A 357 -11.10 -2.35 8.06
CA GLU A 357 -10.94 -0.99 7.54
C GLU A 357 -9.50 -0.51 7.74
N LEU A 358 -8.78 -0.34 6.62
CA LEU A 358 -7.50 0.36 6.58
C LEU A 358 -7.80 1.85 6.42
N LYS A 359 -7.77 2.59 7.53
CA LYS A 359 -8.17 3.99 7.60
C LYS A 359 -6.97 4.90 7.50
N TYR A 360 -7.01 5.85 6.57
CA TYR A 360 -5.92 6.77 6.30
C TYR A 360 -6.32 8.22 6.62
N TRP A 361 -5.34 8.98 7.11
CA TRP A 361 -5.36 10.44 7.15
C TRP A 361 -4.19 10.98 6.38
N THR A 362 -4.48 11.75 5.35
CA THR A 362 -3.50 12.40 4.50
C THR A 362 -3.59 13.91 4.72
N LEU A 363 -2.56 14.48 5.33
CA LEU A 363 -2.52 15.87 5.81
C LEU A 363 -1.52 16.68 4.98
N VAL A 364 -1.92 17.88 4.59
CA VAL A 364 -1.02 18.92 4.08
C VAL A 364 -0.52 19.74 5.26
N VAL A 365 0.80 19.82 5.38
CA VAL A 365 1.50 20.46 6.49
C VAL A 365 2.50 21.47 5.90
N ALA A 366 2.64 22.61 6.56
CA ALA A 366 3.64 23.62 6.25
C ALA A 366 4.76 23.62 7.29
N GLY A 367 6.01 23.57 6.83
CA GLY A 367 7.19 23.93 7.66
C GLY A 367 7.32 25.44 7.77
N MET A 368 7.57 25.96 8.97
CA MET A 368 7.55 27.40 9.26
C MET A 368 8.98 27.99 9.38
N LYS A 369 9.25 29.12 8.71
CA LYS A 369 10.58 29.77 8.65
C LYS A 369 11.06 30.36 9.98
N TYR A 370 10.13 30.71 10.87
CA TYR A 370 10.44 31.34 12.15
C TYR A 370 9.83 30.52 13.29
N LEU A 371 10.68 30.00 14.17
CA LEU A 371 10.27 29.45 15.47
C LEU A 371 9.65 30.59 16.29
N PRO A 372 8.36 30.53 16.68
CA PRO A 372 7.87 31.41 17.72
C PRO A 372 8.73 31.16 18.98
N ARG A 373 9.17 32.22 19.67
CA ARG A 373 9.95 32.18 20.93
C ARG A 373 9.30 31.36 22.07
N SER A 374 8.17 30.71 21.83
CA SER A 374 7.29 30.04 22.78
C SER A 374 6.97 28.60 22.33
N GLY A 375 7.93 27.66 22.28
CA GLY A 375 7.66 26.21 22.23
C GLY A 375 6.63 25.67 21.21
N ARG A 376 6.28 26.42 20.16
CA ARG A 376 5.27 26.03 19.17
C ARG A 376 5.94 25.19 18.07
N THR A 377 5.17 24.23 17.54
CA THR A 377 5.58 23.28 16.51
C THR A 377 6.21 23.97 15.30
N THR A 378 7.27 23.38 14.75
CA THR A 378 7.92 23.79 13.49
C THR A 378 7.02 23.57 12.27
N THR A 379 5.93 22.81 12.47
CA THR A 379 4.94 22.43 11.46
C THR A 379 3.56 23.02 11.75
N ARG A 380 2.83 23.40 10.70
CA ARG A 380 1.45 23.91 10.75
C ARG A 380 0.54 23.09 9.83
N PHE A 381 -0.54 22.54 10.36
CA PHE A 381 -1.59 21.91 9.54
C PHE A 381 -2.29 22.95 8.65
N LEU A 382 -2.44 22.64 7.37
CA LEU A 382 -3.15 23.50 6.41
C LEU A 382 -4.54 22.94 6.09
N CYS A 383 -4.57 21.69 5.64
CA CYS A 383 -5.78 20.95 5.30
C CYS A 383 -5.44 19.46 5.21
N GLY A 384 -6.44 18.60 5.02
CA GLY A 384 -6.22 17.18 4.78
C GLY A 384 -7.48 16.49 4.35
N PHE A 385 -7.38 15.18 4.15
CA PHE A 385 -8.50 14.30 3.87
C PHE A 385 -8.30 12.94 4.52
N THR A 386 -9.40 12.23 4.73
CA THR A 386 -9.43 10.85 5.20
C THR A 386 -10.11 9.99 4.15
N TRP A 387 -9.67 8.75 4.06
CA TRP A 387 -10.19 7.74 3.14
C TRP A 387 -9.87 6.36 3.73
N SER A 388 -10.53 5.32 3.24
CA SER A 388 -10.29 3.96 3.74
C SER A 388 -10.36 2.93 2.64
N ALA A 389 -9.54 1.88 2.74
CA ALA A 389 -9.74 0.63 2.03
C ALA A 389 -10.56 -0.31 2.93
N LEU A 390 -11.64 -0.89 2.38
CA LEU A 390 -12.58 -1.75 3.09
C LEU A 390 -12.49 -3.15 2.54
N LEU A 391 -12.18 -4.10 3.43
CA LEU A 391 -12.05 -5.50 3.07
C LEU A 391 -13.20 -6.32 3.66
N ARG A 392 -13.64 -7.30 2.88
CA ARG A 392 -14.64 -8.30 3.29
C ARG A 392 -13.97 -9.65 3.38
N TYR A 393 -14.32 -10.40 4.41
CA TYR A 393 -13.95 -11.80 4.50
C TYR A 393 -15.01 -12.65 3.80
N ASP A 394 -14.57 -13.48 2.87
CA ASP A 394 -15.38 -14.52 2.25
C ASP A 394 -15.04 -15.85 2.93
N SER A 395 -16.05 -16.48 3.55
CA SER A 395 -15.87 -17.75 4.26
C SER A 395 -15.73 -18.96 3.34
N ASP A 396 -16.23 -18.87 2.11
CA ASP A 396 -16.22 -19.98 1.16
C ASP A 396 -14.83 -20.11 0.51
N THR A 397 -14.22 -18.99 0.18
CA THR A 397 -12.85 -18.91 -0.37
C THR A 397 -11.78 -18.66 0.70
N GLN A 398 -12.19 -18.36 1.93
CA GLN A 398 -11.32 -17.96 3.05
C GLN A 398 -10.39 -16.77 2.71
N SER A 399 -10.82 -15.90 1.80
CA SER A 399 -10.07 -14.72 1.36
C SER A 399 -10.50 -13.46 2.12
N LEU A 400 -9.60 -12.48 2.19
CA LEU A 400 -9.89 -11.14 2.68
C LEU A 400 -9.67 -10.15 1.54
N ASP A 401 -10.77 -9.77 0.88
CA ASP A 401 -10.71 -9.07 -0.40
C ASP A 401 -11.02 -7.57 -0.27
N LEU A 402 -10.25 -6.75 -0.99
CA LEU A 402 -10.56 -5.33 -1.16
C LEU A 402 -11.81 -5.16 -2.02
N THR A 403 -12.94 -4.86 -1.39
CA THR A 403 -14.22 -4.74 -2.10
C THR A 403 -14.66 -3.29 -2.29
N SER A 404 -14.18 -2.37 -1.46
CA SER A 404 -14.61 -0.98 -1.52
C SER A 404 -13.57 0.02 -1.01
N ILE A 405 -13.65 1.24 -1.54
CA ILE A 405 -12.86 2.39 -1.08
C ILE A 405 -13.83 3.46 -0.58
N ARG A 406 -13.65 3.94 0.65
CA ARG A 406 -14.38 5.11 1.16
C ARG A 406 -13.87 6.35 0.46
N ALA A 407 -14.79 7.08 -0.17
CA ALA A 407 -14.51 8.32 -0.86
C ALA A 407 -13.79 9.33 0.05
N PRO A 408 -12.73 9.99 -0.44
CA PRO A 408 -12.00 11.01 0.30
C PRO A 408 -12.90 12.10 0.89
N THR A 409 -12.86 12.23 2.20
CA THR A 409 -13.60 13.27 2.93
C THR A 409 -12.64 14.27 3.55
N ARG A 410 -12.96 15.56 3.48
CA ARG A 410 -12.11 16.61 4.03
C ARG A 410 -11.93 16.46 5.54
N VAL A 411 -10.70 16.60 6.00
CA VAL A 411 -10.33 16.62 7.42
C VAL A 411 -10.05 18.07 7.82
N ASN A 412 -10.70 18.50 8.90
CA ASN A 412 -10.53 19.85 9.45
C ASN A 412 -9.55 19.90 10.62
N ALA A 413 -9.29 18.77 11.27
CA ALA A 413 -8.31 18.62 12.34
C ALA A 413 -7.88 17.16 12.47
N PHE A 414 -6.62 16.94 12.82
CA PHE A 414 -6.08 15.63 13.19
C PHE A 414 -4.89 15.82 14.14
N ASN A 415 -4.82 15.04 15.20
CA ASN A 415 -3.71 15.10 16.15
C ASN A 415 -2.55 14.22 15.68
N TYR A 416 -1.71 14.75 14.81
CA TYR A 416 -0.53 14.05 14.29
C TYR A 416 0.68 14.07 15.26
N GLU A 417 0.57 14.76 16.40
CA GLU A 417 1.68 14.93 17.34
C GLU A 417 2.12 13.61 17.98
N ALA A 418 1.15 12.82 18.45
CA ALA A 418 1.38 11.53 19.08
C ALA A 418 2.09 10.53 18.13
N PRO A 419 1.58 10.26 16.91
CA PRO A 419 2.22 9.30 16.01
C PRO A 419 3.60 9.77 15.53
N LEU A 420 3.79 11.06 15.26
CA LEU A 420 5.13 11.57 14.92
C LEU A 420 6.12 11.40 16.08
N THR A 421 5.69 11.65 17.32
CA THR A 421 6.55 11.49 18.49
C THR A 421 7.00 10.04 18.66
N LYS A 422 6.08 9.08 18.48
CA LYS A 422 6.40 7.65 18.51
C LYS A 422 7.34 7.25 17.39
N TYR A 423 7.13 7.76 16.18
CA TYR A 423 8.02 7.52 15.04
C TYR A 423 9.46 7.96 15.31
N PHE A 424 9.66 9.21 15.72
CA PHE A 424 11.02 9.71 15.99
C PHE A 424 11.66 9.04 17.20
N ALA A 425 10.88 8.66 18.22
CA ALA A 425 11.40 7.88 19.33
C ALA A 425 11.97 6.54 18.85
N ALA A 426 11.23 5.80 18.02
CA ALA A 426 11.66 4.52 17.48
C ALA A 426 12.93 4.63 16.60
N LEU A 427 13.05 5.69 15.79
CA LEU A 427 14.25 5.95 14.97
C LEU A 427 15.54 6.16 15.78
N THR A 428 15.41 6.58 17.04
CA THR A 428 16.54 6.87 17.93
C THR A 428 16.80 5.74 18.93
N ASP A 429 15.97 4.69 18.95
CA ASP A 429 16.10 3.57 19.86
C ASP A 429 17.14 2.55 19.34
N PRO A 430 18.26 2.33 20.05
CA PRO A 430 19.29 1.37 19.65
C PRO A 430 18.80 -0.09 19.61
N GLN A 431 17.78 -0.46 20.38
CA GLN A 431 17.23 -1.82 20.41
C GLN A 431 16.35 -2.10 19.18
N LEU A 432 15.72 -1.05 18.64
CA LEU A 432 14.95 -1.11 17.39
C LEU A 432 15.83 -0.93 16.15
N GLY A 433 17.11 -0.60 16.32
CA GLY A 433 18.07 -0.43 15.22
C GLY A 433 18.34 -1.68 14.38
N ASN A 434 18.07 -2.88 14.91
CA ASN A 434 18.11 -4.14 14.14
C ASN A 434 16.78 -4.46 13.43
N MET A 435 15.69 -3.84 13.88
CA MET A 435 14.39 -3.81 13.19
C MET A 435 14.35 -2.58 12.27
N THR A 436 15.49 -2.26 11.63
CA THR A 436 15.60 -1.14 10.69
C THR A 436 14.41 -1.19 9.75
N ILE A 437 13.61 -0.13 9.78
CA ILE A 437 12.52 0.10 8.83
C ILE A 437 13.11 -0.15 7.45
N ASP A 438 12.69 -1.23 6.78
CA ASP A 438 13.26 -1.56 5.48
C ASP A 438 12.76 -0.54 4.47
N MET A 439 13.61 0.46 4.25
CA MET A 439 13.36 1.58 3.36
C MET A 439 13.21 1.11 1.90
N SER A 440 13.76 -0.08 1.57
CA SER A 440 13.72 -0.66 0.23
C SER A 440 12.31 -1.12 -0.16
N ASN A 441 11.51 -1.58 0.81
CA ASN A 441 10.09 -1.97 0.60
C ASN A 441 9.23 -0.80 0.09
N PHE A 442 9.58 0.44 0.42
CA PHE A 442 8.90 1.63 -0.10
C PHE A 442 9.37 2.01 -1.51
N THR A 443 10.64 1.75 -1.84
CA THR A 443 11.24 2.11 -3.15
C THR A 443 10.81 1.21 -4.31
N LYS A 444 10.53 -0.07 -4.05
CA LYS A 444 10.06 -1.03 -5.06
C LYS A 444 8.59 -0.81 -5.45
N ALA A 445 7.84 -0.16 -4.56
CA ALA A 445 6.44 0.20 -4.65
C ALA A 445 6.12 1.41 -5.57
N ALA A 446 6.60 1.46 -6.81
CA ALA A 446 5.95 2.26 -7.87
C ALA A 446 6.30 1.75 -9.27
N MET A 447 5.99 0.50 -9.53
CA MET A 447 6.25 -0.10 -10.84
C MET A 447 5.60 0.73 -11.96
N ARG A 448 6.28 0.84 -13.12
CA ARG A 448 5.64 1.31 -14.36
C ARG A 448 4.61 0.26 -14.73
N ARG A 449 3.38 0.50 -14.30
CA ARG A 449 2.30 -0.47 -14.25
C ARG A 449 1.43 -0.32 -15.49
N GLN A 450 1.32 -1.38 -16.28
CA GLN A 450 0.35 -1.45 -17.39
C GLN A 450 -1.07 -1.61 -16.83
N ASN A 451 -2.07 -1.27 -17.65
CA ASN A 451 -3.47 -1.51 -17.33
C ASN A 451 -3.74 -3.03 -17.33
N PHE A 452 -3.56 -3.69 -16.18
CA PHE A 452 -4.09 -5.03 -16.02
C PHE A 452 -5.62 -4.97 -15.89
N GLY A 453 -6.28 -6.07 -16.28
CA GLY A 453 -7.66 -6.32 -15.92
C GLY A 453 -7.72 -6.45 -14.40
N ALA A 454 -8.42 -5.53 -13.74
CA ALA A 454 -8.83 -5.79 -12.36
C ALA A 454 -10.07 -6.68 -12.47
N ASP A 455 -9.95 -7.93 -12.03
CA ASP A 455 -11.03 -8.92 -11.98
C ASP A 455 -12.30 -8.28 -11.39
N VAL A 456 -12.27 -7.96 -10.10
CA VAL A 456 -13.30 -7.19 -9.40
C VAL A 456 -12.71 -5.85 -8.97
N LYS A 457 -13.17 -4.77 -9.59
CA LYS A 457 -12.78 -3.42 -9.17
C LYS A 457 -13.48 -3.03 -7.88
N PRO A 458 -12.78 -2.34 -6.95
CA PRO A 458 -13.41 -1.88 -5.73
C PRO A 458 -14.52 -0.88 -6.03
N ASN A 459 -15.65 -1.00 -5.33
CA ASN A 459 -16.69 0.01 -5.36
C ASN A 459 -16.25 1.27 -4.61
N TYR A 460 -16.59 2.45 -5.10
CA TYR A 460 -16.43 3.67 -4.33
C TYR A 460 -17.68 3.91 -3.51
N VAL A 461 -17.51 4.10 -2.20
CA VAL A 461 -18.62 4.25 -1.26
C VAL A 461 -18.51 5.54 -0.45
N ASN A 462 -19.63 6.07 0.00
CA ASN A 462 -19.65 7.23 0.90
C ASN A 462 -19.36 6.83 2.37
N GLY A 463 -19.46 7.78 3.30
CA GLY A 463 -19.28 7.54 4.74
C GLY A 463 -20.26 6.53 5.35
N GLN A 464 -21.40 6.27 4.70
CA GLN A 464 -22.41 5.29 5.11
C GLN A 464 -22.22 3.92 4.43
N GLY A 465 -21.21 3.75 3.57
CA GLY A 465 -20.99 2.51 2.81
C GLY A 465 -21.89 2.37 1.57
N VAL A 466 -22.60 3.42 1.17
CA VAL A 466 -23.43 3.41 -0.05
C VAL A 466 -22.57 3.70 -1.26
N VAL A 467 -22.70 2.87 -2.31
CA VAL A 467 -22.00 3.02 -3.59
C VAL A 467 -22.31 4.39 -4.22
N ILE A 468 -21.27 5.07 -4.69
CA ILE A 468 -21.37 6.34 -5.41
C ILE A 468 -20.90 6.17 -6.85
N THR A 469 -21.56 6.86 -7.78
CA THR A 469 -21.14 6.92 -9.17
C THR A 469 -20.19 8.11 -9.33
N THR A 470 -18.93 7.85 -9.73
CA THR A 470 -17.86 8.85 -9.86
C THR A 470 -17.61 9.29 -11.29
#